data_AF-A0A9W4TDG9-F1
#
_entry.id   AF-A0A9W4TDG9-F1
#
_cell.length_a   1.000
_cell.length_b   1.000
_cell.length_c   1.000
_cell.angle_alpha   90.00
_cell.angle_beta   90.00
_cell.angle_gamma   90.00
#
_symmetry.space_group_name_H-M   'P 1'
#
loop_
_entity.id
_entity.type
_entity.pdbx_description
1 polymer ?
#
loop_
_entity_poly.entity_id
_entity_poly.type
_entity_poly.pdbx_seq_one_letter_code
_entity_poly.pdbx_strand_id
1 'polypeptide(L)'
;IFGKTDFALVWANGESESSKARRLLDGNNRGRKPDFRVLSKIDDINREFLFGEIKPPHHKNPINKSVIKLAEFMKGSLDFIINSCGYIVGLETYGILIY
;
A
#
# COMPACT_ATOMS: atom_id res chain seq x y z
N ILE A 1 -0.82 -2.86 12.78
CA ILE A 1 -1.12 -3.80 11.69
C ILE A 1 0.12 -4.61 11.38
N PHE A 2 1.27 -4.01 11.06
CA PHE A 2 2.47 -4.79 10.76
C PHE A 2 3.20 -5.32 12.01
N GLY A 3 3.74 -6.54 11.91
CA GLY A 3 4.41 -7.27 13.01
C GLY A 3 5.92 -7.04 13.11
N LYS A 4 6.52 -6.36 12.12
CA LYS A 4 7.96 -6.00 12.11
C LYS A 4 8.18 -4.50 12.27
N THR A 5 9.38 -4.11 12.67
CA THR A 5 9.78 -2.71 12.87
C THR A 5 10.42 -2.07 11.64
N ASP A 6 10.67 -2.83 10.58
CA ASP A 6 11.49 -2.39 9.44
C ASP A 6 10.67 -1.62 8.37
N PHE A 7 9.77 -0.77 8.85
CA PHE A 7 8.89 0.04 8.02
C PHE A 7 9.19 1.52 8.19
N ALA A 8 9.28 2.23 7.08
CA ALA A 8 9.38 3.69 7.06
C ALA A 8 8.12 4.29 6.44
N LEU A 9 7.41 5.12 7.21
CA LEU A 9 6.36 5.99 6.68
C LEU A 9 7.00 7.27 6.12
N VAL A 10 6.76 7.56 4.85
CA VAL A 10 7.30 8.74 4.17
C VAL A 10 6.18 9.53 3.50
N TRP A 11 6.24 10.85 3.59
CA TRP A 11 5.39 11.72 2.79
C TRP A 11 5.76 11.57 1.31
N ALA A 12 4.77 11.31 0.48
CA ALA A 12 5.01 11.12 -0.94
C ALA A 12 5.19 12.47 -1.61
N ASN A 13 6.33 12.67 -2.29
CA ASN A 13 6.60 13.89 -3.05
C ASN A 13 6.30 13.80 -4.55
N GLY A 14 5.81 12.64 -5.04
CA GLY A 14 5.38 12.43 -6.42
C GLY A 14 4.42 11.24 -6.58
N GLU A 15 4.04 10.92 -7.82
CA GLU A 15 3.24 9.71 -8.16
C GLU A 15 4.04 8.44 -7.81
N SER A 16 3.38 7.45 -7.22
CA SER A 16 4.02 6.18 -6.86
C SER A 16 3.97 5.17 -7.99
N GLU A 17 4.87 4.18 -8.01
CA GLU A 17 4.88 3.17 -9.07
C GLU A 17 3.58 2.37 -9.09
N SER A 18 3.06 2.03 -7.92
CA SER A 18 1.76 1.37 -7.80
C SER A 18 0.59 2.30 -8.19
N SER A 19 0.69 3.61 -7.94
CA SER A 19 -0.29 4.60 -8.42
C SER A 19 -0.27 4.73 -9.96
N LYS A 20 0.93 4.75 -10.56
CA LYS A 20 1.13 4.71 -12.02
C LYS A 20 0.53 3.44 -12.63
N ALA A 21 0.82 2.27 -12.06
CA ALA A 21 0.32 0.99 -12.54
C ALA A 21 -1.22 0.95 -12.53
N ARG A 22 -1.85 1.40 -11.44
CA ARG A 22 -3.31 1.46 -11.35
C ARG A 22 -3.92 2.42 -12.37
N ARG A 23 -3.33 3.61 -12.51
CA ARG A 23 -3.79 4.58 -13.51
C ARG A 23 -3.72 4.05 -14.94
N LEU A 24 -2.65 3.33 -15.28
CA LEU A 24 -2.49 2.75 -16.62
C LEU A 24 -3.58 1.71 -16.89
N LEU A 25 -3.95 0.91 -15.88
CA LEU A 25 -5.08 -0.02 -15.96
C LEU A 25 -6.41 0.72 -16.13
N ASP A 26 -6.59 1.87 -15.47
CA ASP A 26 -7.80 2.69 -15.56
C ASP A 26 -7.86 3.57 -16.83
N GLY A 27 -6.88 3.49 -17.73
CA GLY A 27 -6.82 4.27 -18.97
C GLY A 27 -6.60 5.78 -18.77
N ASN A 28 -6.09 6.19 -17.61
CA ASN A 28 -5.89 7.59 -17.26
C ASN A 28 -4.46 8.08 -17.55
N ASN A 29 -4.31 9.34 -17.98
CA ASN A 29 -3.00 9.90 -18.36
C ASN A 29 -2.29 10.69 -17.25
N ARG A 30 -3.01 11.00 -16.16
CA ARG A 30 -2.47 11.69 -14.97
C ARG A 30 -2.96 11.03 -13.71
N GLY A 31 -2.05 10.66 -12.81
CA GLY A 31 -2.39 9.99 -11.56
C GLY A 31 -2.48 10.97 -10.41
N ARG A 32 -3.23 10.59 -9.39
CA ARG A 32 -3.18 11.32 -8.13
C ARG A 32 -1.89 10.92 -7.40
N LYS A 33 -1.13 11.94 -7.04
CA LYS A 33 -0.02 11.81 -6.10
C LYS A 33 -0.59 11.33 -4.76
N PRO A 34 -0.12 10.19 -4.22
CA PRO A 34 -0.52 9.80 -2.87
C PRO A 34 0.00 10.80 -1.85
N ASP A 35 -0.63 10.82 -0.68
CA ASP A 35 -0.19 11.66 0.43
C ASP A 35 1.00 11.00 1.14
N PHE A 36 0.97 9.68 1.34
CA PHE A 36 2.05 8.95 2.00
C PHE A 36 2.37 7.62 1.31
N ARG A 37 3.56 7.08 1.61
CA ARG A 37 4.00 5.72 1.27
C ARG A 37 4.59 5.05 2.49
N VAL A 38 4.45 3.73 2.57
CA VAL A 38 5.17 2.89 3.53
C VAL A 38 6.17 2.04 2.75
N LEU A 39 7.42 2.17 3.14
CA LEU A 39 8.54 1.42 2.60
C LEU A 39 8.84 0.29 3.58
N SER A 40 9.12 -0.90 3.05
CA SER A 40 9.68 -2.02 3.80
C SER A 40 11.10 -2.23 3.32
N LYS A 41 12.02 -2.51 4.25
CA LYS A 41 13.37 -2.95 3.88
C LYS A 41 13.33 -4.45 3.61
N ILE A 42 13.26 -4.83 2.33
CA ILE A 42 13.28 -6.23 1.88
C ILE A 42 14.58 -6.42 1.10
N ASP A 43 15.40 -7.39 1.53
CA ASP A 43 16.72 -7.68 0.95
C ASP A 43 17.63 -6.43 0.89
N ASP A 44 17.67 -5.66 1.98
CA ASP A 44 18.37 -4.39 2.11
C ASP A 44 17.95 -3.25 1.16
N ILE A 45 16.91 -3.48 0.35
CA ILE A 45 16.34 -2.49 -0.57
C ILE A 45 15.03 -1.96 0.02
N ASN A 46 14.89 -0.64 0.06
CA ASN A 46 13.62 0.00 0.39
C ASN A 46 12.62 -0.22 -0.76
N ARG A 47 11.64 -1.09 -0.54
CA ARG A 47 10.55 -1.35 -1.48
C ARG A 47 9.27 -0.70 -0.99
N GLU A 48 8.60 0.03 -1.89
CA GLU A 48 7.25 0.50 -1.65
C GLU A 48 6.29 -0.69 -1.68
N PHE A 49 5.56 -0.89 -0.59
CA PHE A 49 4.50 -1.92 -0.54
C PHE A 49 3.14 -1.32 -0.15
N LEU A 50 3.11 -0.07 0.36
CA LEU A 50 1.90 0.67 0.70
C LEU A 50 2.02 2.12 0.21
N PHE A 51 0.95 2.69 -0.33
CA PHE A 51 0.75 4.13 -0.49
C PHE A 51 -0.72 4.49 -0.19
N GLY A 52 -0.97 5.71 0.29
CA GLY A 52 -2.32 6.11 0.69
C GLY A 52 -2.61 7.58 0.44
N GLU A 53 -3.91 7.90 0.43
CA GLU A 53 -4.41 9.26 0.37
C GLU A 53 -5.17 9.57 1.67
N ILE A 54 -4.89 10.72 2.28
CA ILE A 54 -5.61 11.25 3.43
C ILE A 54 -6.75 12.10 2.90
N LYS A 55 -8.00 11.66 3.12
CA LYS A 55 -9.18 12.43 2.71
C LYS A 55 -9.61 13.37 3.83
N PRO A 56 -9.91 14.65 3.53
CA PRO A 56 -10.48 15.55 4.52
C PRO A 56 -11.87 15.06 4.94
N PRO A 57 -12.32 15.37 6.17
CA PRO A 57 -13.56 14.83 6.75
C PRO A 57 -14.84 15.18 5.95
N HIS A 58 -14.80 16.22 5.12
CA HIS A 58 -15.94 16.63 4.27
C HIS A 58 -15.95 15.98 2.88
N HIS A 59 -15.10 14.98 2.62
CA HIS A 59 -15.04 14.35 1.31
C HIS A 59 -16.29 13.51 1.05
N LYS A 60 -17.10 13.91 0.05
CA LYS A 60 -18.30 13.19 -0.41
C LYS A 60 -17.90 11.95 -1.21
N ASN A 61 -17.30 10.95 -0.56
CA ASN A 61 -17.11 9.64 -1.17
C ASN A 61 -18.10 8.65 -0.55
N PRO A 62 -18.82 7.82 -1.33
CA PRO A 62 -19.62 6.76 -0.75
C PRO A 62 -18.71 5.87 0.12
N ILE A 63 -19.09 5.65 1.38
CA ILE A 63 -18.32 4.83 2.34
C ILE A 63 -17.92 3.50 1.69
N ASN A 64 -18.86 2.86 0.98
CA ASN A 64 -18.64 1.58 0.29
C ASN A 64 -17.50 1.62 -0.74
N LYS A 65 -17.36 2.70 -1.53
CA LYS A 65 -16.26 2.82 -2.50
C LYS A 65 -14.91 2.94 -1.82
N SER A 66 -14.87 3.65 -0.69
CA SER A 66 -13.63 3.82 0.09
C SER A 66 -13.22 2.51 0.78
N VAL A 67 -14.19 1.76 1.31
CA VAL A 67 -13.96 0.43 1.92
C VAL A 67 -13.49 -0.59 0.88
N ILE A 68 -14.12 -0.65 -0.29
CA ILE A 68 -13.68 -1.55 -1.39
C ILE A 68 -12.24 -1.19 -1.80
N LYS A 69 -11.95 0.09 -2.03
CA LYS A 69 -10.61 0.56 -2.38
C LYS A 69 -9.57 0.17 -1.31
N LEU A 70 -9.92 0.28 -0.03
CA LEU A 70 -9.06 -0.14 1.07
C LEU A 70 -8.82 -1.65 1.08
N ALA A 71 -9.87 -2.45 0.86
CA ALA A 71 -9.77 -3.91 0.83
C ALA A 71 -8.91 -4.41 -0.34
N GLU A 72 -9.14 -3.91 -1.56
CA GLU A 72 -8.30 -4.22 -2.73
C GLU A 72 -6.84 -3.88 -2.49
N PHE A 73 -6.62 -2.77 -1.81
CA PHE A 73 -5.29 -2.28 -1.50
C PHE A 73 -4.59 -3.14 -0.44
N MET A 74 -5.27 -3.48 0.66
CA MET A 74 -4.77 -4.42 1.67
C MET A 74 -4.42 -5.78 1.05
N LYS A 75 -5.29 -6.29 0.16
CA LYS A 75 -5.05 -7.53 -0.59
C LYS A 75 -3.77 -7.42 -1.44
N GLY A 76 -3.65 -6.37 -2.25
CA GLY A 76 -2.48 -6.20 -3.12
C GLY A 76 -1.16 -6.08 -2.35
N SER A 77 -1.17 -5.39 -1.21
CA SER A 77 0.01 -5.30 -0.33
C SER A 77 0.37 -6.64 0.32
N LEU A 78 -0.63 -7.43 0.71
CA LEU A 78 -0.41 -8.78 1.22
C LEU A 78 0.17 -9.71 0.14
N ASP A 79 -0.42 -9.71 -1.05
CA ASP A 79 0.05 -10.51 -2.19
C ASP A 79 1.51 -10.15 -2.53
N PHE A 80 1.84 -8.86 -2.54
CA PHE A 80 3.21 -8.39 -2.77
C PHE A 80 4.21 -8.91 -1.74
N ILE A 81 3.86 -8.83 -0.45
CA ILE A 81 4.72 -9.28 0.65
C ILE A 81 4.90 -10.80 0.60
N ILE A 82 3.84 -11.57 0.37
CA ILE A 82 3.91 -13.03 0.22
C ILE A 82 4.79 -13.42 -0.98
N ASN A 83 4.62 -12.75 -2.11
CA ASN A 83 5.43 -13.01 -3.31
C ASN A 83 6.92 -12.63 -3.13
N SER A 84 7.21 -11.67 -2.25
CA SER A 84 8.58 -11.20 -1.99
C SER A 84 9.29 -12.02 -0.93
N CYS A 85 8.60 -12.42 0.14
CA CYS A 85 9.22 -13.00 1.34
C CYS A 85 8.79 -14.45 1.62
N GLY A 86 7.88 -15.02 0.83
CA GLY A 86 7.26 -16.32 1.08
C GLY A 86 6.03 -16.25 1.99
N TYR A 87 5.23 -17.32 2.00
CA TYR A 87 3.89 -17.31 2.61
C TYR A 87 3.91 -17.04 4.12
N ILE A 88 4.62 -17.86 4.91
CA ILE A 88 4.65 -17.74 6.38
C ILE A 88 5.24 -16.40 6.83
N VAL A 89 6.44 -16.08 6.33
CA VAL A 89 7.13 -14.81 6.64
C VAL A 89 6.30 -13.62 6.19
N GLY A 90 5.59 -13.74 5.06
CA GLY A 90 4.73 -12.70 4.56
C GLY A 90 3.52 -12.43 5.47
N LEU A 91 2.86 -13.48 5.96
CA LEU A 91 1.75 -13.36 6.91
C LEU A 91 2.19 -12.74 8.25
N GLU A 92 3.35 -13.15 8.78
CA GLU A 92 3.92 -12.56 10.00
C GLU A 92 4.26 -11.08 9.79
N THR A 93 4.91 -10.75 8.68
CA THR A 93 5.33 -9.38 8.36
C THR A 93 4.11 -8.47 8.22
N TYR A 94 3.04 -8.95 7.59
CA TYR A 94 1.77 -8.24 7.49
C TYR A 94 1.02 -8.13 8.83
N GLY A 95 1.36 -8.97 9.81
CA GLY A 95 0.74 -9.06 11.14
C GLY A 95 -0.57 -9.85 11.16
N ILE A 96 -0.77 -10.75 10.21
CA ILE A 96 -1.89 -11.71 10.20
C ILE A 96 -1.58 -12.90 11.11
N LEU A 97 -0.34 -13.40 11.01
CA LEU A 97 0.15 -14.46 11.87
C LEU A 97 0.88 -13.82 13.06
N ILE A 98 0.38 -14.06 14.26
CA ILE A 98 0.96 -13.61 15.53
C ILE A 98 1.17 -14.87 16.39
N TYR A 99 2.38 -15.05 16.90
CA TYR A 99 2.73 -16.13 17.83
C TYR A 99 2.60 -15.68 19.28
#